data_AF-A0A8G2F0E6-F1
#
_entry.id   AF-A0A8G2F0E6-F1
#
_cell.length_a   1.000
_cell.length_b   1.000
_cell.length_c   1.000
_cell.angle_alpha   90.00
_cell.angle_beta   90.00
_cell.angle_gamma   90.00
#
_symmetry.space_group_name_H-M   'P 1'
#
loop_
_entity.id
_entity.type
_entity.pdbx_description
1 polymer ?
#
loop_
_entity_poly.entity_id
_entity_poly.type
_entity_poly.pdbx_seq_one_letter_code
_entity_poly.pdbx_strand_id
1 'polypeptide(L)'
;MQHSLQPADKRDVARLFRERLEAAMDRAGLSRSAVAKRIGVDRSTLSQILSDEGVRLPRADTVAALAVTLQVSLDWLLGLAEEGQFTADIMERSPEISPHNRTVADENLLRWHAEAAGYKIRYVPTSLPDQVKIPEVIAYEYQETGGSMADQAMRRSRDRLDYVRQPETDVEICTSIQSMLDFADGTGVWRDLPPDMRRRQLIHIADLVDELYPSVRWFLFDGVRDYAIPVTIFGPKRAAIYAGDMYIVFTTTEHIRVLTRRFDDLIRHAVVHAHEIPAYMRTLIDRIDKGLAA
;
A
#
# COMPACT_ATOMS: atom_id res chain seq x y z
N MET A 1 12.09 7.42 31.15
CA MET A 1 12.00 6.67 32.41
C MET A 1 13.00 5.52 32.32
N GLN A 2 14.13 5.59 33.02
CA GLN A 2 15.13 4.52 33.04
C GLN A 2 14.55 3.33 33.81
N HIS A 3 14.29 2.21 33.12
CA HIS A 3 13.94 0.96 33.80
C HIS A 3 15.23 0.18 34.06
N SER A 4 15.69 0.28 35.30
CA SER A 4 16.82 -0.46 35.84
C SER A 4 16.51 -1.95 35.81
N LEU A 5 17.18 -2.71 34.93
CA LEU A 5 17.11 -4.17 34.88
C LEU A 5 17.83 -4.75 36.11
N GLN A 6 17.09 -4.99 37.21
CA GLN A 6 17.55 -5.95 38.21
C GLN A 6 17.49 -7.35 37.57
N PRO A 7 18.53 -8.19 37.68
CA PRO A 7 18.49 -9.53 37.12
C PRO A 7 17.42 -10.35 37.86
N ALA A 8 16.35 -10.70 37.15
CA ALA A 8 15.27 -11.54 37.66
C ALA A 8 15.83 -12.88 38.19
N ASP A 9 15.26 -13.38 39.29
CA ASP A 9 15.63 -14.70 39.83
C ASP A 9 15.43 -15.76 38.74
N LYS A 10 16.44 -16.60 38.52
CA LYS A 10 16.42 -17.67 37.50
C LYS A 10 15.21 -18.60 37.68
N ARG A 11 14.72 -18.76 38.92
CA ARG A 11 13.52 -19.54 39.23
C ARG A 11 12.25 -18.90 38.70
N ASP A 12 12.14 -17.58 38.79
CA ASP A 12 10.99 -16.83 38.26
C ASP A 12 10.95 -16.85 36.74
N VAL A 13 12.12 -16.72 36.09
CA VAL A 13 12.22 -16.83 34.62
C VAL A 13 11.80 -18.22 34.14
N ALA A 14 12.26 -19.29 34.79
CA ALA A 14 11.90 -20.65 34.40
C ALA A 14 10.41 -20.97 34.63
N ARG A 15 9.80 -20.41 35.68
CA ARG A 15 8.36 -20.53 35.95
C ARG A 15 7.54 -19.77 34.91
N LEU A 16 7.85 -18.49 34.68
CA LEU A 16 7.15 -17.64 33.71
C LEU A 16 7.26 -18.18 32.28
N PHE A 17 8.41 -18.73 31.92
CA PHE A 17 8.61 -19.42 30.64
C PHE A 17 7.62 -20.58 30.45
N ARG A 18 7.41 -21.41 31.48
CA ARG A 18 6.48 -22.55 31.41
C ARG A 18 5.03 -22.09 31.31
N GLU A 19 4.63 -21.14 32.15
CA GLU A 19 3.28 -20.54 32.11
C GLU A 19 2.96 -19.97 30.71
N ARG A 20 3.89 -19.22 30.13
CA ARG A 20 3.73 -18.62 28.79
C ARG A 20 3.78 -19.66 27.67
N LEU A 21 4.60 -20.69 27.80
CA LEU A 21 4.66 -21.79 26.84
C LEU A 21 3.34 -22.57 26.80
N GLU A 22 2.75 -22.89 27.95
CA GLU A 22 1.44 -23.56 28.01
C GLU A 22 0.35 -22.68 27.41
N ALA A 23 0.29 -21.40 27.79
CA ALA A 23 -0.68 -20.45 27.24
C ALA A 23 -0.57 -20.28 25.71
N ALA A 24 0.65 -20.33 25.17
CA ALA A 24 0.88 -20.27 23.72
C ALA A 24 0.44 -21.55 23.00
N MET A 25 0.67 -22.71 23.60
CA MET A 25 0.22 -24.00 23.07
C MET A 25 -1.31 -24.11 23.05
N ASP A 26 -1.96 -23.68 24.12
CA ASP A 26 -3.43 -23.68 24.22
C ASP A 26 -4.05 -22.75 23.17
N ARG A 27 -3.50 -21.55 23.00
CA ARG A 27 -3.94 -20.59 21.96
C ARG A 27 -3.77 -21.13 20.54
N ALA A 28 -2.67 -21.84 20.30
CA ALA A 28 -2.41 -22.46 19.00
C ALA A 28 -3.23 -23.74 18.77
N GLY A 29 -3.93 -24.26 19.79
CA GLY A 29 -4.66 -25.53 19.71
C GLY A 29 -3.76 -26.74 19.50
N LEU A 30 -2.48 -26.66 19.91
CA LEU A 30 -1.48 -27.70 19.64
C LEU A 30 -1.20 -28.57 20.86
N SER A 31 -1.30 -29.89 20.69
CA SER A 31 -0.88 -30.83 21.73
C SER A 31 0.65 -30.85 21.91
N ARG A 32 1.12 -31.25 23.10
CA ARG A 32 2.54 -31.49 23.40
C ARG A 32 3.21 -32.39 22.35
N SER A 33 2.54 -33.46 21.93
CA SER A 33 3.05 -34.36 20.89
C SER A 33 3.21 -33.67 19.52
N ALA A 34 2.27 -32.79 19.17
CA ALA A 34 2.32 -32.04 17.91
C ALA A 34 3.44 -31.01 17.90
N VAL A 35 3.64 -30.29 19.01
CA VAL A 35 4.73 -29.33 19.16
C VAL A 35 6.09 -30.04 19.12
N ALA A 36 6.28 -31.11 19.90
CA ALA A 36 7.53 -31.88 19.93
C ALA A 36 7.93 -32.37 18.53
N LYS A 37 6.97 -32.90 17.77
CA LYS A 37 7.18 -33.33 16.38
C LYS A 37 7.60 -32.18 15.45
N ARG A 38 7.02 -30.98 15.62
CA ARG A 38 7.31 -29.81 14.78
C ARG A 38 8.70 -29.21 15.06
N ILE A 39 9.13 -29.21 16.32
CA ILE A 39 10.47 -28.70 16.70
C ILE A 39 11.57 -29.76 16.62
N GLY A 40 11.22 -31.02 16.27
CA GLY A 40 12.20 -32.10 16.10
C GLY A 40 12.77 -32.66 17.39
N VAL A 41 12.04 -32.57 18.52
CA VAL A 41 12.45 -33.14 19.81
C VAL A 41 11.53 -34.28 20.23
N ASP A 42 12.00 -35.16 21.11
CA ASP A 42 11.17 -36.22 21.69
C ASP A 42 10.11 -35.66 22.66
N ARG A 43 8.96 -36.36 22.74
CA ARG A 43 7.84 -35.97 23.59
C ARG A 43 8.22 -35.90 25.07
N SER A 44 9.17 -36.76 25.50
CA SER A 44 9.76 -36.73 26.84
C SER A 44 10.47 -35.41 27.13
N THR A 45 11.28 -34.92 26.20
CA THR A 45 11.98 -33.63 26.33
C THR A 45 10.98 -32.49 26.52
N LEU A 46 9.93 -32.39 25.68
CA LEU A 46 8.93 -31.33 25.86
C LEU A 46 8.16 -31.47 27.19
N SER A 47 7.90 -32.70 27.64
CA SER A 47 7.23 -32.95 28.92
C SER A 47 8.10 -32.55 30.11
N GLN A 48 9.42 -32.76 30.02
CA GLN A 48 10.39 -32.32 31.03
C GLN A 48 10.54 -30.79 31.06
N ILE A 49 10.46 -30.14 29.89
CA ILE A 49 10.48 -28.67 29.79
C ILE A 49 9.26 -28.04 30.50
N LEU A 50 8.10 -28.72 30.46
CA LEU A 50 6.85 -28.26 31.07
C LEU A 50 6.68 -28.69 32.54
N SER A 51 7.50 -29.61 33.05
CA SER A 51 7.37 -30.11 34.42
C SER A 51 7.95 -29.16 35.47
N ASP A 52 7.40 -29.21 36.70
CA ASP A 52 7.66 -28.24 37.77
C ASP A 52 8.98 -28.42 38.54
N GLU A 53 9.77 -29.42 38.18
CA GLU A 53 10.94 -29.84 38.95
C GLU A 53 12.26 -29.16 38.53
N GLY A 54 12.26 -28.34 37.47
CA GLY A 54 13.48 -27.77 36.88
C GLY A 54 13.62 -26.24 37.02
N VAL A 55 14.78 -25.78 37.49
CA VAL A 55 15.21 -24.35 37.43
C VAL A 55 15.92 -24.03 36.10
N ARG A 56 16.12 -25.03 35.24
CA ARG A 56 16.95 -24.91 34.03
C ARG A 56 16.10 -24.66 32.80
N LEU A 57 16.33 -23.51 32.15
CA LEU A 57 15.77 -23.22 30.84
C LEU A 57 16.29 -24.20 29.77
N PRO A 58 15.50 -24.47 28.72
CA PRO A 58 15.97 -25.20 27.55
C PRO A 58 17.15 -24.47 26.88
N ARG A 59 17.86 -25.17 26.00
CA ARG A 59 18.88 -24.54 25.16
C ARG A 59 18.22 -23.48 24.25
N ALA A 60 18.99 -22.43 23.91
CA ALA A 60 18.48 -21.29 23.15
C ALA A 60 17.88 -21.67 21.80
N ASP A 61 18.44 -22.67 21.12
CA ASP A 61 17.92 -23.26 19.89
C ASP A 61 16.49 -23.83 20.06
N THR A 62 16.25 -24.54 21.16
CA THR A 62 14.97 -25.14 21.51
C THR A 62 13.93 -24.06 21.82
N VAL A 63 14.33 -23.04 22.59
CA VAL A 63 13.46 -21.89 22.92
C VAL A 63 13.09 -21.12 21.64
N ALA A 64 14.04 -20.88 20.74
CA ALA A 64 13.78 -20.24 19.45
C ALA A 64 12.83 -21.07 18.57
N ALA A 65 13.03 -22.38 18.49
CA ALA A 65 12.15 -23.28 17.74
C ALA A 65 10.71 -23.30 18.28
N LEU A 66 10.55 -23.25 19.60
CA LEU A 66 9.25 -23.15 20.27
C LEU A 66 8.56 -21.81 19.94
N ALA A 67 9.28 -20.70 20.04
CA ALA A 67 8.78 -19.37 19.72
C ALA A 67 8.24 -19.32 18.27
N VAL A 68 9.05 -19.78 17.29
CA VAL A 68 8.66 -19.87 15.87
C VAL A 68 7.42 -20.75 15.68
N THR A 69 7.41 -21.95 16.27
CA THR A 69 6.32 -22.92 16.09
C THR A 69 4.99 -22.43 16.66
N LEU A 70 5.04 -21.67 17.75
CA LEU A 70 3.87 -21.16 18.46
C LEU A 70 3.50 -19.72 18.08
N GLN A 71 4.25 -19.11 17.15
CA GLN A 71 4.03 -17.75 16.66
C GLN A 71 4.01 -16.70 17.80
N VAL A 72 4.92 -16.87 18.77
CA VAL A 72 5.16 -15.92 19.88
C VAL A 72 6.58 -15.38 19.85
N SER A 73 6.84 -14.20 20.42
CA SER A 73 8.19 -13.65 20.50
C SER A 73 9.07 -14.39 21.53
N LEU A 74 10.37 -14.49 21.25
CA LEU A 74 11.36 -15.10 22.17
C LEU A 74 11.43 -14.33 23.50
N ASP A 75 11.40 -13.00 23.42
CA ASP A 75 11.47 -12.10 24.58
C ASP A 75 10.24 -12.26 25.48
N TRP A 76 9.05 -12.42 24.91
CA TRP A 76 7.88 -12.76 25.70
C TRP A 76 7.98 -14.16 26.29
N LEU A 77 8.40 -15.16 25.52
CA LEU A 77 8.53 -16.52 26.05
C LEU A 77 9.50 -16.58 27.24
N LEU A 78 10.53 -15.72 27.25
CA LEU A 78 11.52 -15.61 28.33
C LEU A 78 11.17 -14.59 29.43
N GLY A 79 10.00 -13.94 29.38
CA GLY A 79 9.62 -12.98 30.42
C GLY A 79 10.25 -11.59 30.31
N LEU A 80 10.88 -11.27 29.18
CA LEU A 80 11.57 -9.99 28.92
C LEU A 80 10.63 -8.92 28.33
N ALA A 81 9.47 -9.32 27.80
CA ALA A 81 8.44 -8.44 27.25
C ALA A 81 7.03 -8.87 27.70
N GLU A 82 6.10 -7.93 27.87
CA GLU A 82 4.71 -8.23 28.27
C GLU A 82 3.81 -8.63 27.08
N GLU A 83 4.13 -8.18 25.87
CA GLU A 83 3.37 -8.48 24.65
C GLU A 83 3.91 -9.72 23.94
N GLY A 84 3.03 -10.72 23.73
CA GLY A 84 3.44 -12.07 23.34
C GLY A 84 3.31 -12.46 21.87
N GLN A 85 2.92 -11.55 21.00
CA GLN A 85 2.89 -11.81 19.57
C GLN A 85 4.26 -11.62 18.95
N PHE A 86 4.52 -12.32 17.84
CA PHE A 86 5.74 -12.22 17.06
C PHE A 86 5.92 -10.79 16.53
N THR A 87 6.51 -9.89 17.32
CA THR A 87 6.69 -8.49 16.92
C THR A 87 7.61 -8.39 15.69
N ALA A 88 8.53 -9.33 15.49
CA ALA A 88 9.43 -9.33 14.32
C ALA A 88 8.75 -9.73 12.99
N ASP A 89 7.87 -10.74 13.00
CA ASP A 89 7.14 -11.19 11.80
C ASP A 89 5.94 -10.25 11.53
N ILE A 90 5.41 -9.62 12.58
CA ILE A 90 4.48 -8.50 12.44
C ILE A 90 5.21 -7.27 11.91
N MET A 91 6.43 -6.93 12.34
CA MET A 91 7.15 -5.75 11.81
C MET A 91 7.61 -5.93 10.36
N GLU A 92 8.04 -7.14 9.95
CA GLU A 92 8.41 -7.41 8.56
C GLU A 92 7.18 -7.51 7.62
N ARG A 93 5.99 -7.84 8.13
CA ARG A 93 4.75 -7.94 7.35
C ARG A 93 3.77 -6.79 7.56
N SER A 94 4.02 -5.92 8.53
CA SER A 94 3.17 -4.77 8.78
C SER A 94 3.49 -3.71 7.74
N PRO A 95 2.47 -3.11 7.13
CA PRO A 95 2.70 -1.98 6.29
C PRO A 95 3.33 -0.84 7.11
N GLU A 96 4.36 -0.21 6.57
CA GLU A 96 4.89 1.02 7.14
C GLU A 96 3.86 2.13 6.93
N ILE A 97 3.49 2.82 8.00
CA ILE A 97 2.65 4.00 7.93
C ILE A 97 3.57 5.21 7.74
N SER A 98 3.50 5.86 6.59
CA SER A 98 4.20 7.13 6.37
C SER A 98 3.70 8.18 7.38
N PRO A 99 4.54 9.10 7.86
CA PRO A 99 4.11 10.15 8.79
C PRO A 99 2.87 10.89 8.28
N HIS A 100 1.99 11.33 9.19
CA HIS A 100 0.74 12.07 8.92
C HIS A 100 0.96 13.50 8.38
N ASN A 101 2.14 13.76 7.80
CA ASN A 101 2.51 15.04 7.23
C ASN A 101 2.56 14.89 5.72
N ARG A 102 1.60 15.51 5.01
CA ARG A 102 1.49 15.46 3.54
C ARG A 102 2.79 15.87 2.84
N THR A 103 3.54 16.84 3.37
CA THR A 103 4.84 17.24 2.79
C THR A 103 5.87 16.10 2.86
N VAL A 104 5.92 15.38 3.98
CA VAL A 104 6.82 14.22 4.13
C VAL A 104 6.34 13.04 3.28
N ALA A 105 5.02 12.85 3.16
CA ALA A 105 4.42 11.87 2.28
C ALA A 105 4.75 12.15 0.80
N ASP A 106 4.82 13.43 0.41
CA ASP A 106 5.21 13.87 -0.94
C ASP A 106 6.71 13.64 -1.22
N GLU A 107 7.59 13.96 -0.26
CA GLU A 107 9.03 13.68 -0.37
C GLU A 107 9.30 12.17 -0.50
N ASN A 108 8.56 11.36 0.28
CA ASN A 108 8.59 9.91 0.17
C ASN A 108 8.21 9.45 -1.24
N LEU A 109 7.12 9.98 -1.80
CA LEU A 109 6.65 9.61 -3.13
C LEU A 109 7.69 9.89 -4.22
N LEU A 110 8.32 11.08 -4.20
CA LEU A 110 9.39 11.44 -5.14
C LEU A 110 10.58 10.49 -5.05
N ARG A 111 11.03 10.20 -3.82
CA ARG A 111 12.11 9.23 -3.59
C ARG A 111 11.74 7.84 -4.11
N TRP A 112 10.52 7.38 -3.87
CA TRP A 112 10.06 6.07 -4.31
C TRP A 112 10.01 5.95 -5.83
N HIS A 113 9.64 7.01 -6.55
CA HIS A 113 9.73 7.08 -8.01
C HIS A 113 11.17 6.92 -8.50
N ALA A 114 12.12 7.62 -7.89
CA ALA A 114 13.53 7.52 -8.24
C ALA A 114 14.09 6.10 -7.98
N GLU A 115 13.75 5.50 -6.84
CA GLU A 115 14.16 4.13 -6.49
C GLU A 115 13.57 3.06 -7.43
N ALA A 116 12.45 3.37 -8.09
CA ALA A 116 11.76 2.50 -9.03
C ALA A 116 12.18 2.71 -10.49
N ALA A 117 13.20 3.55 -10.77
CA ALA A 117 13.72 3.74 -12.11
C ALA A 117 14.04 2.40 -12.80
N GLY A 118 13.64 2.27 -14.07
CA GLY A 118 13.76 1.04 -14.86
C GLY A 118 12.73 -0.04 -14.54
N TYR A 119 11.85 0.15 -13.55
CA TYR A 119 10.71 -0.72 -13.28
C TYR A 119 9.40 -0.09 -13.73
N LYS A 120 8.46 -0.94 -14.14
CA LYS A 120 7.08 -0.53 -14.42
C LYS A 120 6.39 -0.01 -13.16
N ILE A 121 5.74 1.14 -13.28
CA ILE A 121 4.90 1.73 -12.23
C ILE A 121 3.43 1.50 -12.57
N ARG A 122 2.66 1.00 -11.61
CA ARG A 122 1.20 0.86 -11.73
C ARG A 122 0.51 1.82 -10.79
N TYR A 123 -0.52 2.51 -11.26
CA TYR A 123 -1.11 3.62 -10.52
C TYR A 123 -2.64 3.67 -10.65
N VAL A 124 -3.30 3.77 -9.50
CA VAL A 124 -4.73 4.10 -9.39
C VAL A 124 -4.82 5.42 -8.61
N PRO A 125 -5.20 6.55 -9.24
CA PRO A 125 -5.38 7.82 -8.56
C PRO A 125 -6.67 7.88 -7.73
N THR A 126 -6.75 8.88 -6.85
CA THR A 126 -7.99 9.29 -6.15
C THR A 126 -8.93 10.12 -7.02
N SER A 127 -8.38 10.96 -7.91
CA SER A 127 -9.10 11.79 -8.88
C SER A 127 -8.54 11.54 -10.29
N LEU A 128 -8.43 12.57 -11.13
CA LEU A 128 -7.70 12.44 -12.39
C LEU A 128 -6.21 12.15 -12.12
N PRO A 129 -5.49 11.46 -13.04
CA PRO A 129 -4.06 11.24 -12.89
C PRO A 129 -3.31 12.58 -12.91
N ASP A 130 -2.43 12.82 -11.93
CA ASP A 130 -1.81 14.15 -11.79
C ASP A 130 -1.00 14.57 -13.02
N GLN A 131 -0.26 13.66 -13.65
CA GLN A 131 0.57 13.98 -14.82
C GLN A 131 -0.20 14.47 -16.06
N VAL A 132 -1.53 14.32 -16.08
CA VAL A 132 -2.36 14.80 -17.20
C VAL A 132 -3.21 16.01 -16.84
N LYS A 133 -3.11 16.57 -15.63
CA LYS A 133 -3.94 17.71 -15.22
C LYS A 133 -3.39 19.04 -15.74
N ILE A 134 -4.28 19.92 -16.21
CA ILE A 134 -3.94 21.32 -16.49
C ILE A 134 -3.84 22.12 -15.18
N PRO A 135 -3.02 23.18 -15.12
CA PRO A 135 -2.81 23.99 -13.92
C PRO A 135 -4.11 24.47 -13.28
N GLU A 136 -5.12 24.79 -14.08
CA GLU A 136 -6.37 25.35 -13.56
C GLU A 136 -7.27 24.29 -12.91
N VAL A 137 -7.19 23.02 -13.35
CA VAL A 137 -7.86 21.90 -12.68
C VAL A 137 -7.15 21.56 -11.38
N ILE A 138 -5.82 21.61 -11.37
CA ILE A 138 -5.03 21.48 -10.13
C ILE A 138 -5.39 22.60 -9.15
N ALA A 139 -5.44 23.84 -9.61
CA ALA A 139 -5.82 24.97 -8.78
C ALA A 139 -7.21 24.75 -8.18
N TYR A 140 -8.17 24.28 -8.98
CA TYR A 140 -9.53 23.95 -8.55
C TYR A 140 -9.56 22.85 -7.46
N GLU A 141 -8.88 21.72 -7.65
CA GLU A 141 -8.89 20.61 -6.68
C GLU A 141 -8.26 20.97 -5.32
N TYR A 142 -7.46 22.04 -5.26
CA TYR A 142 -6.72 22.46 -4.05
C TYR A 142 -7.18 23.82 -3.49
N GLN A 143 -8.27 24.42 -3.97
CA GLN A 143 -8.74 25.75 -3.55
C GLN A 143 -8.95 25.85 -2.04
N GLU A 144 -9.49 24.81 -1.41
CA GLU A 144 -9.79 24.80 0.04
C GLU A 144 -8.55 24.54 0.92
N THR A 145 -7.44 24.05 0.33
CA THR A 145 -6.22 23.70 1.09
C THR A 145 -5.20 24.84 1.14
N GLY A 146 -5.51 26.00 0.55
CA GLY A 146 -4.66 27.21 0.53
C GLY A 146 -3.61 27.26 -0.59
N GLY A 147 -3.16 28.48 -0.94
CA GLY A 147 -2.35 28.73 -2.15
C GLY A 147 -1.01 27.98 -2.23
N SER A 148 -0.30 27.81 -1.11
CA SER A 148 0.98 27.08 -1.08
C SER A 148 0.85 25.60 -1.50
N MET A 149 -0.31 25.00 -1.26
CA MET A 149 -0.58 23.59 -1.58
C MET A 149 -0.89 23.40 -3.07
N ALA A 150 -1.57 24.36 -3.70
CA ALA A 150 -1.79 24.37 -5.14
C ALA A 150 -0.46 24.47 -5.90
N ASP A 151 0.45 25.36 -5.47
CA ASP A 151 1.78 25.49 -6.09
C ASP A 151 2.63 24.21 -5.96
N GLN A 152 2.53 23.52 -4.83
CA GLN A 152 3.18 22.22 -4.64
C GLN A 152 2.56 21.16 -5.55
N ALA A 153 1.23 21.11 -5.66
CA ALA A 153 0.54 20.19 -6.55
C ALA A 153 0.89 20.41 -8.02
N MET A 154 1.02 21.66 -8.47
CA MET A 154 1.46 21.99 -9.83
C MET A 154 2.90 21.53 -10.08
N ARG A 155 3.81 21.76 -9.12
CA ARG A 155 5.19 21.24 -9.21
C ARG A 155 5.21 19.72 -9.32
N ARG A 156 4.47 19.01 -8.46
CA ARG A 156 4.36 17.54 -8.52
C ARG A 156 3.82 17.05 -9.85
N SER A 157 2.76 17.67 -10.36
CA SER A 157 2.19 17.35 -11.67
C SER A 157 3.24 17.46 -12.78
N ARG A 158 4.05 18.52 -12.74
CA ARG A 158 5.12 18.77 -13.72
C ARG A 158 6.26 17.77 -13.58
N ASP A 159 6.75 17.55 -12.37
CA ASP A 159 7.83 16.59 -12.10
C ASP A 159 7.43 15.17 -12.54
N ARG A 160 6.15 14.83 -12.36
CA ARG A 160 5.60 13.54 -12.78
C ARG A 160 5.46 13.44 -14.31
N LEU A 161 5.06 14.53 -14.96
CA LEU A 161 5.04 14.59 -16.43
C LEU A 161 6.46 14.48 -17.01
N ASP A 162 7.43 15.18 -16.42
CA ASP A 162 8.83 15.13 -16.84
C ASP A 162 9.42 13.73 -16.63
N TYR A 163 9.04 13.04 -15.54
CA TYR A 163 9.40 11.65 -15.30
C TYR A 163 8.86 10.73 -16.41
N VAL A 164 7.55 10.76 -16.72
CA VAL A 164 6.96 9.85 -17.72
C VAL A 164 7.40 10.12 -19.16
N ARG A 165 8.04 11.26 -19.42
CA ARG A 165 8.68 11.57 -20.71
C ARG A 165 10.08 10.98 -20.85
N GLN A 166 10.67 10.43 -19.77
CA GLN A 166 12.00 9.82 -19.85
C GLN A 166 11.96 8.48 -20.61
N PRO A 167 13.00 8.14 -21.40
CA PRO A 167 12.99 6.98 -22.31
C PRO A 167 12.76 5.62 -21.63
N GLU A 168 13.11 5.49 -20.36
CA GLU A 168 13.08 4.21 -19.63
C GLU A 168 11.83 4.03 -18.75
N THR A 169 10.82 4.88 -18.94
CA THR A 169 9.60 4.82 -18.14
C THR A 169 8.52 3.93 -18.77
N ASP A 170 7.88 3.15 -17.92
CA ASP A 170 6.74 2.30 -18.26
C ASP A 170 5.68 2.46 -17.17
N VAL A 171 4.59 3.13 -17.50
CA VAL A 171 3.55 3.49 -16.52
C VAL A 171 2.19 2.99 -16.99
N GLU A 172 1.51 2.26 -16.10
CA GLU A 172 0.14 1.84 -16.29
C GLU A 172 -0.77 2.55 -15.28
N ILE A 173 -1.85 3.12 -15.78
CA ILE A 173 -2.81 3.89 -14.99
C ILE A 173 -4.17 3.24 -15.14
N CYS A 174 -4.91 3.06 -14.04
CA CYS A 174 -6.29 2.61 -14.08
C CYS A 174 -7.19 3.61 -13.34
N THR A 175 -8.27 4.05 -13.97
CA THR A 175 -9.32 4.87 -13.32
C THR A 175 -10.70 4.32 -13.62
N SER A 176 -11.71 4.67 -12.81
CA SER A 176 -13.08 4.29 -13.13
C SER A 176 -13.62 5.12 -14.30
N ILE A 177 -14.45 4.50 -15.14
CA ILE A 177 -15.19 5.22 -16.19
C ILE A 177 -16.15 6.25 -15.58
N GLN A 178 -16.72 5.95 -14.41
CA GLN A 178 -17.57 6.88 -13.67
C GLN A 178 -16.83 8.17 -13.30
N SER A 179 -15.55 8.10 -12.89
CA SER A 179 -14.75 9.29 -12.61
C SER A 179 -14.63 10.20 -13.84
N MET A 180 -14.47 9.61 -15.04
CA MET A 180 -14.40 10.38 -16.28
C MET A 180 -15.77 10.97 -16.69
N LEU A 181 -16.86 10.25 -16.44
CA LEU A 181 -18.22 10.74 -16.66
C LEU A 181 -18.57 11.88 -15.69
N ASP A 182 -18.26 11.73 -14.41
CA ASP A 182 -18.46 12.75 -13.38
C ASP A 182 -17.66 14.01 -13.70
N PHE A 183 -16.40 13.84 -14.16
CA PHE A 183 -15.58 14.95 -14.64
C PHE A 183 -16.23 15.64 -15.84
N ALA A 184 -16.67 14.88 -16.85
CA ALA A 184 -17.29 15.43 -18.05
C ALA A 184 -18.61 16.17 -17.73
N ASP A 185 -19.43 15.63 -16.83
CA ASP A 185 -20.71 16.22 -16.43
C ASP A 185 -20.53 17.38 -15.44
N GLY A 186 -19.36 17.51 -14.81
CA GLY A 186 -19.11 18.52 -13.78
C GLY A 186 -19.93 18.20 -12.54
N THR A 187 -19.81 16.97 -12.05
CA THR A 187 -20.46 16.50 -10.82
C THR A 187 -19.43 16.05 -9.80
N GLY A 188 -19.88 15.58 -8.64
CA GLY A 188 -18.99 15.15 -7.56
C GLY A 188 -18.06 16.27 -7.11
N VAL A 189 -16.76 15.98 -7.05
CA VAL A 189 -15.73 16.95 -6.64
C VAL A 189 -15.58 18.11 -7.64
N TRP A 190 -16.06 17.96 -8.88
CA TRP A 190 -15.97 18.97 -9.95
C TRP A 190 -17.28 19.73 -10.21
N ARG A 191 -18.21 19.72 -9.25
CA ARG A 191 -19.54 20.37 -9.34
C ARG A 191 -19.53 21.82 -9.82
N ASP A 192 -18.52 22.59 -9.44
CA ASP A 192 -18.43 24.03 -9.72
C ASP A 192 -17.33 24.33 -10.76
N LEU A 193 -16.78 23.30 -11.41
CA LEU A 193 -15.77 23.44 -12.46
C LEU A 193 -16.43 23.85 -13.79
N PRO A 194 -16.08 25.01 -14.38
CA PRO A 194 -16.70 25.50 -15.60
C PRO A 194 -16.59 24.51 -16.78
N PRO A 195 -17.62 24.39 -17.62
CA PRO A 195 -17.62 23.53 -18.81
C PRO A 195 -16.40 23.73 -19.71
N ASP A 196 -16.00 24.97 -19.96
CA ASP A 196 -14.83 25.30 -20.80
C ASP A 196 -13.52 24.74 -20.22
N MET A 197 -13.39 24.72 -18.90
CA MET A 197 -12.21 24.15 -18.23
C MET A 197 -12.18 22.62 -18.34
N ARG A 198 -13.34 21.97 -18.14
CA ARG A 198 -13.48 20.52 -18.35
C ARG A 198 -13.13 20.13 -19.78
N ARG A 199 -13.63 20.89 -20.76
CA ARG A 199 -13.36 20.69 -22.18
C ARG A 199 -11.86 20.79 -22.49
N ARG A 200 -11.18 21.85 -22.02
CA ARG A 200 -9.73 22.02 -22.20
C ARG A 200 -8.93 20.89 -21.54
N GLN A 201 -9.33 20.45 -20.36
CA GLN A 201 -8.69 19.33 -19.66
C GLN A 201 -8.82 18.02 -20.47
N LEU A 202 -9.98 17.72 -21.04
CA LEU A 202 -10.18 16.50 -21.85
C LEU A 202 -9.40 16.54 -23.18
N ILE A 203 -9.32 17.71 -23.82
CA ILE A 203 -8.49 17.90 -25.02
C ILE A 203 -7.03 17.64 -24.67
N HIS A 204 -6.54 18.26 -23.58
CA HIS A 204 -5.18 18.06 -23.12
C HIS A 204 -4.87 16.59 -22.81
N ILE A 205 -5.80 15.87 -22.16
CA ILE A 205 -5.65 14.43 -21.92
C ILE A 205 -5.53 13.66 -23.23
N ALA A 206 -6.42 13.92 -24.20
CA ALA A 206 -6.45 13.19 -25.46
C ALA A 206 -5.12 13.32 -26.20
N ASP A 207 -4.59 14.55 -26.30
CA ASP A 207 -3.34 14.83 -26.99
C ASP A 207 -2.14 14.24 -26.25
N LEU A 208 -2.09 14.40 -24.92
CA LEU A 208 -0.95 13.96 -24.13
C LEU A 208 -0.85 12.44 -24.01
N VAL A 209 -1.98 11.74 -23.85
CA VAL A 209 -1.97 10.27 -23.77
C VAL A 209 -1.59 9.65 -25.12
N ASP A 210 -2.00 10.28 -26.23
CA ASP A 210 -1.59 9.85 -27.58
C ASP A 210 -0.07 10.06 -27.79
N GLU A 211 0.46 11.21 -27.36
CA GLU A 211 1.91 11.50 -27.38
C GLU A 211 2.73 10.48 -26.55
N LEU A 212 2.23 10.11 -25.37
CA LEU A 212 2.94 9.25 -24.43
C LEU A 212 2.71 7.75 -24.69
N TYR A 213 1.90 7.37 -25.67
CA TYR A 213 1.70 5.95 -25.98
C TYR A 213 2.90 5.40 -26.78
N PRO A 214 3.48 4.22 -26.44
CA PRO A 214 2.99 3.23 -25.48
C PRO A 214 3.65 3.25 -24.09
N SER A 215 4.51 4.23 -23.77
CA SER A 215 5.21 4.30 -22.47
C SER A 215 4.26 4.59 -21.31
N VAL A 216 3.18 5.34 -21.57
CA VAL A 216 2.06 5.52 -20.64
C VAL A 216 0.82 4.85 -21.20
N ARG A 217 0.23 3.94 -20.42
CA ARG A 217 -0.99 3.21 -20.78
C ARG A 217 -2.06 3.45 -19.75
N TRP A 218 -3.12 4.14 -20.14
CA TRP A 218 -4.25 4.44 -19.26
C TRP A 218 -5.48 3.59 -19.62
N PHE A 219 -6.05 2.90 -18.64
CA PHE A 219 -7.22 2.06 -18.80
C PHE A 219 -8.38 2.62 -17.97
N LEU A 220 -9.61 2.51 -18.50
CA LEU A 220 -10.82 2.79 -17.74
C LEU A 220 -11.54 1.48 -17.43
N PHE A 221 -11.79 1.21 -16.15
CA PHE A 221 -12.59 0.07 -15.69
C PHE A 221 -13.98 0.53 -15.26
N ASP A 222 -14.93 -0.40 -15.21
CA ASP A 222 -16.25 -0.11 -14.63
C ASP A 222 -16.18 -0.20 -13.10
N GLY A 223 -16.31 0.95 -12.42
CA GLY A 223 -16.22 1.07 -10.97
C GLY A 223 -17.38 0.43 -10.20
N VAL A 224 -18.51 0.14 -10.86
CA VAL A 224 -19.63 -0.60 -10.26
C VAL A 224 -19.31 -2.08 -10.18
N ARG A 225 -18.65 -2.62 -11.21
CA ARG A 225 -18.24 -4.02 -11.28
C ARG A 225 -16.96 -4.27 -10.49
N ASP A 226 -15.98 -3.40 -10.65
CA ASP A 226 -14.64 -3.54 -10.08
C ASP A 226 -14.30 -2.32 -9.23
N TYR A 227 -14.24 -2.49 -7.91
CA TYR A 227 -13.76 -1.46 -7.00
C TYR A 227 -12.22 -1.49 -6.89
N ALA A 228 -11.59 -0.32 -6.93
CA ALA A 228 -10.15 -0.17 -6.73
C ALA A 228 -9.85 0.93 -5.71
N ILE A 229 -8.91 0.64 -4.81
CA ILE A 229 -8.37 1.64 -3.89
C ILE A 229 -7.27 2.45 -4.58
N PRO A 230 -7.05 3.72 -4.19
CA PRO A 230 -5.94 4.50 -4.70
C PRO A 230 -4.60 3.91 -4.24
N VAL A 231 -3.75 3.53 -5.20
CA VAL A 231 -2.51 2.79 -4.93
C VAL A 231 -1.48 3.08 -6.01
N THR A 232 -0.20 3.14 -5.61
CA THR A 232 0.94 3.15 -6.52
C THR A 232 1.84 1.94 -6.24
N ILE A 233 2.09 1.11 -7.24
CA ILE A 233 2.98 -0.06 -7.16
C ILE A 233 4.26 0.25 -7.93
N PHE A 234 5.38 0.24 -7.21
CA PHE A 234 6.70 0.58 -7.68
C PHE A 234 7.49 -0.69 -8.02
N GLY A 235 7.12 -1.31 -9.14
CA GLY A 235 7.68 -2.60 -9.55
C GLY A 235 7.61 -3.66 -8.44
N PRO A 236 8.67 -4.45 -8.22
CA PRO A 236 8.72 -5.44 -7.14
C PRO A 236 9.17 -4.85 -5.78
N LYS A 237 9.44 -3.53 -5.71
CA LYS A 237 10.08 -2.92 -4.53
C LYS A 237 9.09 -2.57 -3.43
N ARG A 238 7.94 -1.99 -3.80
CA ARG A 238 6.89 -1.61 -2.85
C ARG A 238 5.55 -1.32 -3.51
N ALA A 239 4.50 -1.28 -2.69
CA ALA A 239 3.21 -0.73 -3.02
C ALA A 239 2.76 0.26 -1.93
N ALA A 240 2.34 1.45 -2.32
CA ALA A 240 1.87 2.50 -1.42
C ALA A 240 0.38 2.75 -1.67
N ILE A 241 -0.44 2.45 -0.67
CA ILE A 241 -1.89 2.74 -0.68
C ILE A 241 -2.09 4.10 -0.02
N TYR A 242 -2.82 4.98 -0.69
CA TYR A 242 -3.14 6.28 -0.14
C TYR A 242 -4.31 6.18 0.84
N ALA A 243 -4.13 6.70 2.05
CA ALA A 243 -5.09 6.64 3.15
C ALA A 243 -5.28 8.03 3.77
N GLY A 244 -5.72 9.01 2.98
CA GLY A 244 -6.02 10.36 3.46
C GLY A 244 -4.78 11.25 3.57
N ASP A 245 -4.20 11.42 4.76
CA ASP A 245 -3.00 12.25 4.95
C ASP A 245 -1.70 11.42 5.02
N MET A 246 -1.80 10.10 4.84
CA MET A 246 -0.69 9.16 4.91
C MET A 246 -0.73 8.10 3.80
N TYR A 247 0.34 7.31 3.74
CA TYR A 247 0.43 6.11 2.93
C TYR A 247 0.62 4.88 3.81
N ILE A 248 -0.08 3.81 3.45
CA ILE A 248 0.15 2.45 3.95
C ILE A 248 1.08 1.76 2.94
N VAL A 249 2.32 1.48 3.34
CA VAL A 249 3.38 1.03 2.43
C VAL A 249 3.73 -0.43 2.69
N PHE A 250 3.60 -1.25 1.65
CA PHE A 250 3.98 -2.66 1.65
C PHE A 250 5.31 -2.84 0.93
N THR A 251 6.26 -3.50 1.58
CA THR A 251 7.59 -3.82 1.02
C THR A 251 7.79 -5.33 0.81
N THR A 252 6.88 -6.16 1.31
CA THR A 252 6.99 -7.62 1.16
C THR A 252 6.56 -8.08 -0.24
N THR A 253 7.34 -8.98 -0.82
CA THR A 253 7.09 -9.55 -2.15
C THR A 253 5.69 -10.18 -2.28
N GLU A 254 5.18 -10.81 -1.22
CA GLU A 254 3.86 -11.44 -1.22
C GLU A 254 2.74 -10.41 -1.38
N HIS A 255 2.74 -9.35 -0.56
CA HIS A 255 1.72 -8.29 -0.63
C HIS A 255 1.80 -7.54 -1.96
N ILE A 256 3.02 -7.22 -2.43
CA ILE A 256 3.21 -6.55 -3.72
C ILE A 256 2.64 -7.39 -4.86
N ARG A 257 2.84 -8.72 -4.85
CA ARG A 257 2.27 -9.63 -5.86
C ARG A 257 0.75 -9.67 -5.82
N VAL A 258 0.14 -9.66 -4.63
CA VAL A 258 -1.33 -9.61 -4.49
C VAL A 258 -1.88 -8.32 -5.10
N LEU A 259 -1.31 -7.17 -4.74
CA LEU A 259 -1.72 -5.86 -5.26
C LEU A 259 -1.49 -5.75 -6.77
N THR A 260 -0.38 -6.29 -7.26
CA THR A 260 -0.08 -6.32 -8.71
C THR A 260 -1.11 -7.16 -9.46
N ARG A 261 -1.47 -8.36 -8.96
CA ARG A 261 -2.52 -9.17 -9.60
C ARG A 261 -3.85 -8.45 -9.61
N ARG A 262 -4.24 -7.80 -8.50
CA ARG A 262 -5.50 -7.03 -8.45
C ARG A 262 -5.48 -5.88 -9.47
N PHE A 263 -4.35 -5.20 -9.65
CA PHE A 263 -4.21 -4.17 -10.68
C PHE A 263 -4.31 -4.75 -12.09
N ASP A 264 -3.64 -5.86 -12.36
CA ASP A 264 -3.70 -6.52 -13.67
C ASP A 264 -5.15 -6.98 -13.99
N ASP A 265 -5.96 -7.33 -12.99
CA ASP A 265 -7.39 -7.62 -13.18
C ASP A 265 -8.19 -6.38 -13.62
N LEU A 266 -7.85 -5.17 -13.14
CA LEU A 266 -8.46 -3.93 -13.62
C LEU A 266 -8.17 -3.71 -15.10
N ILE A 267 -6.96 -4.03 -15.56
CA ILE A 267 -6.61 -3.97 -16.98
C ILE A 267 -7.42 -4.99 -17.79
N ARG A 268 -7.55 -6.23 -17.29
CA ARG A 268 -8.32 -7.29 -17.97
C ARG A 268 -9.80 -6.95 -18.09
N HIS A 269 -10.37 -6.26 -17.11
CA HIS A 269 -11.77 -5.84 -17.09
C HIS A 269 -11.99 -4.41 -17.59
N ALA A 270 -10.97 -3.76 -18.14
CA ALA A 270 -11.08 -2.43 -18.70
C ALA A 270 -12.17 -2.39 -19.78
N VAL A 271 -13.01 -1.37 -19.72
CA VAL A 271 -14.05 -1.06 -20.72
C VAL A 271 -13.56 -0.06 -21.77
N VAL A 272 -12.47 0.66 -21.48
CA VAL A 272 -11.72 1.47 -22.46
C VAL A 272 -10.24 1.15 -22.29
N HIS A 273 -9.61 0.67 -23.35
CA HIS A 273 -8.19 0.34 -23.35
C HIS A 273 -7.30 1.54 -23.73
N ALA A 274 -6.01 1.44 -23.45
CA ALA A 274 -5.05 2.54 -23.61
C ALA A 274 -5.08 3.26 -24.97
N HIS A 275 -5.16 2.51 -26.06
CA HIS A 275 -5.20 3.07 -27.41
C HIS A 275 -6.55 3.74 -27.76
N GLU A 276 -7.60 3.51 -26.97
CA GLU A 276 -8.94 4.05 -27.18
C GLU A 276 -9.19 5.33 -26.36
N ILE A 277 -8.32 5.63 -25.39
CA ILE A 277 -8.46 6.79 -24.50
C ILE A 277 -8.62 8.11 -25.28
N PRO A 278 -7.80 8.44 -26.30
CA PRO A 278 -7.96 9.69 -27.03
C PRO A 278 -9.33 9.79 -27.72
N ALA A 279 -9.82 8.69 -28.29
CA ALA A 279 -11.15 8.65 -28.92
C ALA A 279 -12.25 8.80 -27.87
N TYR A 280 -12.14 8.12 -26.73
CA TYR A 280 -13.11 8.23 -25.65
C TYR A 280 -13.20 9.64 -25.07
N MET A 281 -12.06 10.34 -24.87
CA MET A 281 -12.07 11.75 -24.44
C MET A 281 -12.85 12.65 -25.41
N ARG A 282 -12.75 12.42 -26.72
CA ARG A 282 -13.53 13.16 -27.73
C ARG A 282 -15.03 12.94 -27.57
N THR A 283 -15.47 11.74 -27.22
CA THR A 283 -16.90 11.49 -26.93
C THR A 283 -17.40 12.25 -25.71
N LEU A 284 -16.54 12.43 -24.69
CA LEU A 284 -16.86 13.23 -23.50
C LEU A 284 -16.87 14.73 -23.81
N ILE A 285 -16.00 15.21 -24.70
CA ILE A 285 -16.03 16.59 -25.20
C ILE A 285 -17.35 16.87 -25.93
N ASP A 286 -17.76 16.00 -26.85
CA ASP A 286 -19.05 16.13 -27.56
C ASP A 286 -20.24 16.14 -26.60
N ARG A 287 -20.16 15.39 -25.49
CA ARG A 287 -21.18 15.37 -24.45
C ARG A 287 -21.28 16.73 -23.73
N ILE A 288 -20.15 17.34 -23.39
CA ILE A 288 -20.12 18.70 -22.81
C ILE A 288 -20.73 19.70 -23.80
N ASP A 289 -20.29 19.66 -25.06
CA ASP A 289 -20.73 20.59 -26.10
C ASP A 289 -22.25 20.50 -26.35
N LYS A 290 -22.82 19.29 -26.31
CA LYS A 290 -24.29 19.09 -26.38
C LYS A 290 -25.02 19.60 -25.15
N GLY A 291 -24.45 19.41 -23.95
CA GLY A 291 -25.04 19.91 -22.70
C GLY A 291 -25.06 21.44 -22.61
N LEU A 292 -24.10 22.11 -23.24
CA LEU A 292 -24.05 23.57 -23.35
C LEU A 292 -25.08 24.16 -24.34
N ALA A 293 -25.50 23.36 -25.34
CA ALA A 293 -26.42 23.79 -26.37
C ALA A 293 -27.91 23.60 -26.01
N ALA A 294 -28.20 22.90 -24.90
CA ALA A 294 -29.55 22.59 -24.41
C ALA A 294 -30.00 23.58 -23.33
#